data_AF-A0A6L9LTX7-F1
#
_entry.id   AF-A0A6L9LTX7-F1
#
_cell.length_a   1.000
_cell.length_b   1.000
_cell.length_c   1.000
_cell.angle_alpha   90.00
_cell.angle_beta   90.00
_cell.angle_gamma   90.00
#
_symmetry.space_group_name_H-M   'P 1'
#
loop_
_entity.id
_entity.type
_entity.pdbx_description
1 polymer ?
#
loop_
_entity_poly.entity_id
_entity_poly.type
_entity_poly.pdbx_seq_one_letter_code
_entity_poly.pdbx_strand_id
1 'polypeptide(L)'
;MKKNSRRRPRKRICPPPPKTSARTYIRIDTADIGVFRFLLEGYDNLGIFTVVNKFKGILVLRYSPHLKREVQVFLKAVATEMKMEVIPTPLGRCFEQRA
;
A
#
# COMPACT_ATOMS: atom_id res chain seq x y z
N MET A 1 35.13 25.73 12.61
CA MET A 1 34.75 25.79 11.18
C MET A 1 33.33 25.28 11.00
N LYS A 2 32.35 26.15 10.74
CA LYS A 2 30.97 25.74 10.42
C LYS A 2 30.94 25.16 9.00
N LYS A 3 30.72 23.84 8.87
CA LYS A 3 30.50 23.20 7.57
C LYS A 3 29.17 23.68 7.01
N ASN A 4 29.20 24.63 6.07
CA ASN A 4 28.03 25.06 5.31
C ASN A 4 27.56 23.90 4.42
N SER A 5 26.67 23.08 4.95
CA SER A 5 25.98 22.04 4.20
C SER A 5 25.10 22.72 3.14
N ARG A 6 25.54 22.71 1.87
CA ARG A 6 24.80 23.21 0.69
C ARG A 6 23.63 22.29 0.33
N ARG A 7 22.85 21.83 1.32
CA ARG A 7 21.62 21.07 1.02
C ARG A 7 20.63 22.04 0.39
N ARG A 8 20.42 21.91 -0.93
CA ARG A 8 19.34 22.60 -1.61
C ARG A 8 18.03 22.28 -0.88
N PRO A 9 17.25 23.28 -0.47
CA PRO A 9 15.97 23.02 0.18
C PRO A 9 15.11 22.17 -0.77
N ARG A 10 14.38 21.21 -0.21
CA ARG A 10 13.51 20.34 -1.00
C ARG A 10 12.51 21.21 -1.75
N LYS A 11 12.33 20.98 -3.05
CA LYS A 11 11.42 21.76 -3.91
C LYS A 11 9.96 21.67 -3.45
N ARG A 12 9.59 20.64 -2.67
CA ARG A 12 8.23 20.42 -2.15
C ARG A 12 8.27 20.17 -0.65
N ILE A 13 7.32 20.77 0.06
CA ILE A 13 7.06 20.48 1.47
C ILE A 13 6.60 19.01 1.54
N CYS A 14 7.33 18.19 2.29
CA CYS A 14 6.87 16.84 2.58
C CYS A 14 5.79 16.93 3.66
N PRO A 15 4.64 16.25 3.49
CA PRO A 15 3.68 16.16 4.58
C PRO A 15 4.34 15.52 5.80
N PRO A 16 3.82 15.79 7.01
CA PRO A 16 4.33 15.14 8.21
C PRO A 16 4.26 13.61 8.06
N PRO A 17 5.22 12.87 8.62
CA PRO A 17 5.22 11.42 8.54
C PRO A 17 3.93 10.88 9.18
N PRO A 18 3.28 9.88 8.55
CA PRO A 18 2.08 9.29 9.12
C PRO A 18 2.44 8.51 10.39
N LYS A 19 1.59 8.59 11.41
CA LYS A 19 1.80 7.90 12.70
C LYS A 19 1.53 6.40 12.62
N THR A 20 0.76 5.97 11.63
CA THR A 20 0.31 4.58 11.46
C THR A 20 0.34 4.18 9.99
N SER A 21 0.39 2.88 9.73
CA SER A 21 0.22 2.31 8.39
C SER A 21 -1.23 1.94 8.14
N ALA A 22 -1.72 2.23 6.93
CA ALA A 22 -3.00 1.74 6.45
C ALA A 22 -2.89 0.26 6.06
N ARG A 23 -4.02 -0.46 6.10
CA ARG A 23 -4.08 -1.89 5.79
C ARG A 23 -5.30 -2.19 4.93
N THR A 24 -5.11 -3.00 3.90
CA THR A 24 -6.19 -3.49 3.03
C THR A 24 -6.06 -4.99 2.90
N TYR A 25 -7.16 -5.70 3.13
CA TYR A 25 -7.21 -7.16 2.95
C TYR A 25 -7.72 -7.47 1.56
N ILE A 26 -7.10 -8.46 0.93
CA ILE A 26 -7.38 -8.84 -0.44
C ILE A 26 -7.47 -10.36 -0.48
N ARG A 27 -8.44 -10.87 -1.21
CA ARG A 27 -8.59 -12.28 -1.57
C ARG A 27 -8.21 -12.44 -3.03
N ILE A 28 -7.30 -13.35 -3.33
CA ILE A 28 -6.91 -13.74 -4.69
C ILE A 28 -6.86 -15.26 -4.79
N ASP A 29 -6.68 -15.78 -6.01
CA ASP A 29 -6.29 -17.18 -6.18
C ASP A 29 -4.89 -17.39 -5.59
N THR A 30 -4.70 -18.55 -4.98
CA THR A 30 -3.42 -18.95 -4.38
C THR A 30 -2.30 -19.09 -5.42
N ALA A 31 -2.65 -19.44 -6.66
CA ALA A 31 -1.71 -19.48 -7.79
C ALA A 31 -1.21 -18.08 -8.18
N ASP A 32 -2.01 -17.03 -7.95
CA ASP A 32 -1.73 -15.66 -8.40
C ASP A 32 -0.93 -14.83 -7.40
N ILE A 33 -0.55 -15.40 -6.24
CA ILE A 33 0.23 -14.68 -5.21
C ILE A 33 1.56 -14.17 -5.76
N GLY A 34 2.23 -14.96 -6.61
CA GLY A 34 3.47 -14.56 -7.28
C GLY A 34 3.24 -13.44 -8.29
N VAL A 35 2.15 -13.49 -9.06
CA VAL A 35 1.78 -12.45 -10.02
C VAL A 35 1.46 -11.14 -9.30
N PHE A 36 0.76 -11.21 -8.16
CA PHE A 36 0.50 -10.03 -7.33
C PHE A 36 1.80 -9.36 -6.85
N ARG A 37 2.81 -10.16 -6.46
CA ARG A 37 4.15 -9.64 -6.11
C ARG A 37 4.79 -8.90 -7.29
N PHE A 38 4.80 -9.53 -8.45
CA PHE A 38 5.36 -8.98 -9.67
C PHE A 38 4.68 -7.64 -10.04
N LEU A 39 3.36 -7.57 -10.00
CA LEU A 39 2.62 -6.34 -10.28
C LEU A 39 2.93 -5.26 -9.24
N LEU A 40 2.99 -5.59 -7.96
CA LEU A 40 3.32 -4.59 -6.93
C LEU A 40 4.73 -4.00 -7.12
N GLU A 41 5.69 -4.82 -7.55
CA GLU A 41 7.06 -4.37 -7.86
C GLU A 41 7.08 -3.45 -9.09
N GLY A 42 6.23 -3.70 -10.09
CA GLY A 42 6.07 -2.84 -11.26
C GLY A 42 5.39 -1.49 -10.97
N TYR A 43 4.59 -1.39 -9.91
CA TYR A 43 3.92 -0.17 -9.46
C TYR A 43 4.71 0.52 -8.33
N ASP A 44 6.02 0.70 -8.48
CA ASP A 44 6.88 1.43 -7.54
C ASP A 44 6.89 0.91 -6.08
N ASN A 45 6.48 -0.34 -5.83
CA ASN A 45 6.42 -0.90 -4.48
C ASN A 45 5.60 -0.03 -3.49
N LEU A 46 4.35 0.29 -3.83
CA LEU A 46 3.45 1.15 -3.01
C LEU A 46 3.29 0.72 -1.54
N GLY A 47 3.62 -0.53 -1.22
CA GLY A 47 3.56 -1.05 0.12
C GLY A 47 4.18 -2.44 0.24
N ILE A 48 3.96 -3.05 1.39
CA ILE A 48 4.40 -4.42 1.68
C ILE A 48 3.15 -5.24 1.91
N PHE A 49 3.03 -6.39 1.25
CA PHE A 49 1.99 -7.35 1.59
C PHE A 49 2.52 -8.52 2.41
N THR A 50 1.62 -9.15 3.15
CA THR A 50 1.85 -10.40 3.87
C THR A 50 0.71 -11.35 3.55
N VAL A 51 1.04 -12.60 3.23
CA VAL A 51 0.04 -13.66 3.07
C VAL A 51 -0.45 -14.05 4.47
N VAL A 52 -1.72 -13.78 4.75
CA VAL A 52 -2.37 -14.07 6.04
C VAL A 52 -2.87 -15.52 6.06
N ASN A 53 -3.43 -15.97 4.94
CA ASN A 53 -3.89 -17.34 4.80
C ASN A 53 -3.61 -17.84 3.38
N LYS A 54 -2.64 -18.75 3.24
CA LYS A 54 -2.25 -19.32 1.95
C LYS A 54 -3.34 -20.18 1.31
N PHE A 55 -4.16 -20.88 2.10
CA PHE A 55 -5.19 -21.80 1.57
C PHE A 55 -6.42 -21.04 1.05
N LYS A 56 -6.72 -19.90 1.68
CA LYS A 56 -7.83 -19.02 1.27
C LYS A 56 -7.38 -17.89 0.33
N GLY A 57 -6.09 -17.81 0.01
CA GLY A 57 -5.53 -16.73 -0.80
C GLY A 57 -5.72 -15.33 -0.20
N ILE A 58 -5.70 -15.23 1.13
CA ILE A 58 -5.90 -13.96 1.83
C ILE A 58 -4.55 -13.30 2.09
N LEU A 59 -4.42 -12.06 1.64
CA LEU A 59 -3.26 -11.21 1.87
C LEU A 59 -3.66 -9.88 2.48
N VAL A 60 -2.73 -9.31 3.24
CA VAL A 60 -2.86 -7.96 3.80
C VAL A 60 -1.80 -7.07 3.18
N LEU A 61 -2.23 -6.02 2.51
CA LEU A 61 -1.38 -4.98 1.96
C LEU A 61 -1.26 -3.85 2.98
N ARG A 62 -0.04 -3.50 3.37
CA ARG A 62 0.27 -2.39 4.29
C ARG A 62 0.98 -1.29 3.53
N TYR A 63 0.51 -0.07 3.69
CA TYR A 63 1.03 1.08 2.94
C TYR A 63 0.95 2.35 3.78
N SER A 64 1.65 3.39 3.34
CA SER A 64 1.54 4.73 3.92
C SER A 64 0.14 5.28 3.67
N PRO A 65 -0.58 5.82 4.67
CA PRO A 65 -1.88 6.44 4.45
C PRO A 65 -1.88 7.54 3.37
N HIS A 66 -0.76 8.22 3.18
CA HIS A 66 -0.58 9.23 2.12
C HIS A 66 -0.64 8.64 0.71
N LEU A 67 -0.40 7.34 0.54
CA LEU A 67 -0.43 6.63 -0.74
C LEU A 67 -1.76 5.90 -1.01
N LYS A 68 -2.80 6.19 -0.24
CA LYS A 68 -4.09 5.49 -0.34
C LYS A 68 -4.68 5.58 -1.74
N ARG A 69 -4.53 6.73 -2.41
CA ARG A 69 -5.08 6.95 -3.75
C ARG A 69 -4.36 6.09 -4.78
N GLU A 70 -3.04 6.07 -4.72
CA GLU A 70 -2.16 5.28 -5.58
C GLU A 70 -2.45 3.80 -5.41
N VAL A 71 -2.60 3.34 -4.15
CA VAL A 71 -2.96 1.95 -3.86
C VAL A 71 -4.34 1.61 -4.41
N GLN A 72 -5.34 2.50 -4.30
CA GLN A 72 -6.65 2.26 -4.91
C GLN A 72 -6.60 2.16 -6.44
N VAL A 73 -5.77 2.97 -7.10
CA VAL A 73 -5.55 2.89 -8.55
C VAL A 73 -4.89 1.57 -8.91
N PHE A 74 -3.84 1.18 -8.19
CA PHE A 74 -3.17 -0.11 -8.35
C PHE A 74 -4.16 -1.29 -8.20
N LEU A 75 -4.95 -1.32 -7.12
CA LEU A 75 -5.91 -2.40 -6.89
C LEU A 75 -6.96 -2.50 -8.00
N LYS A 76 -7.39 -1.38 -8.59
CA LYS A 76 -8.30 -1.39 -9.74
C LYS A 76 -7.63 -1.94 -11.00
N ALA A 77 -6.37 -1.59 -11.24
CA ALA A 77 -5.62 -2.11 -12.37
C ALA A 77 -5.38 -3.63 -12.23
N VAL A 78 -4.95 -4.09 -11.05
CA VAL A 78 -4.77 -5.52 -10.76
C VAL A 78 -6.08 -6.30 -10.92
N ALA A 79 -7.21 -5.73 -10.49
CA ALA A 79 -8.52 -6.36 -10.68
C ALA A 79 -8.95 -6.52 -12.15
N THR A 80 -8.28 -5.86 -13.09
CA THR A 80 -8.48 -6.06 -14.53
C THR A 80 -7.65 -7.22 -15.06
N GLU A 81 -6.48 -7.48 -14.46
CA GLU A 81 -5.54 -8.53 -14.87
C GLU A 81 -5.85 -9.90 -14.22
N MET A 82 -6.37 -9.90 -13.00
CA MET A 82 -6.62 -11.14 -12.23
C MET A 82 -7.92 -11.06 -11.42
N LYS A 83 -8.45 -12.24 -11.06
CA LYS A 83 -9.60 -12.34 -10.15
C LYS A 83 -9.16 -12.02 -8.73
N MET A 84 -9.47 -10.80 -8.29
CA MET A 84 -9.26 -10.38 -6.90
C MET A 84 -10.49 -9.72 -6.31
N GLU A 85 -10.59 -9.82 -4.98
CA GLU A 85 -11.61 -9.15 -4.20
C GLU A 85 -10.99 -8.43 -3.01
N VAL A 86 -11.40 -7.19 -2.78
CA VAL A 86 -11.00 -6.46 -1.58
C VAL A 86 -11.93 -6.87 -0.44
N ILE A 87 -11.38 -7.47 0.60
CA ILE A 87 -12.15 -7.88 1.78
C ILE A 87 -12.35 -6.64 2.66
N PRO A 88 -13.60 -6.28 3.00
CA PRO A 88 -13.85 -5.22 3.96
C PRO A 88 -13.31 -5.65 5.32
N THR A 89 -12.45 -4.82 5.90
CA THR A 89 -11.90 -5.09 7.23
C THR A 89 -13.02 -4.97 8.27
N PRO A 90 -13.32 -6.00 9.09
CA PRO A 90 -14.43 -5.95 10.05
C PRO A 90 -14.18 -4.96 11.20
N LEU A 91 -12.95 -4.49 11.37
CA LEU A 91 -12.62 -3.39 12.26
C LEU A 91 -12.55 -2.09 11.46
N GLY A 92 -13.71 -1.47 11.29
CA GLY A 92 -13.81 -0.07 10.92
C GLY A 92 -13.08 0.80 11.95
N ARG A 93 -12.43 1.86 11.44
CA ARG A 93 -11.75 2.96 12.16
C ARG A 93 -10.31 2.69 12.62
N CYS A 94 -9.37 2.94 11.72
CA CYS A 94 -8.13 3.63 12.08
C CYS A 94 -8.07 4.95 11.31
N PHE A 95 -9.03 5.83 11.62
CA PHE A 95 -9.12 7.26 11.30
C PHE A 95 -8.44 7.76 10.01
N GLU A 96 -9.23 7.76 8.93
CA GLU A 96 -9.39 8.97 8.13
C GLU A 96 -9.83 10.13 9.07
N GLN A 97 -9.24 11.32 8.92
CA GLN A 97 -9.69 12.61 9.49
C GLN A 97 -9.32 12.92 10.96
N ARG A 98 -8.11 13.45 11.17
CA ARG A 98 -7.90 14.65 12.00
C ARG A 98 -7.00 15.58 11.20
N ALA A 99 -7.63 16.42 10.39
CA ALA A 99 -7.08 17.71 9.99
C ALA A 99 -7.04 18.64 11.20
#